data_AF-A0AA43QRU0-F1
#
_entry.id   AF-A0AA43QRU0-F1
#
_cell.length_a   1.000
_cell.length_b   1.000
_cell.length_c   1.000
_cell.angle_alpha   90.00
_cell.angle_beta   90.00
_cell.angle_gamma   90.00
#
_symmetry.space_group_name_H-M   'P 1'
#
loop_
_entity.id
_entity.type
_entity.pdbx_description
1 polymer ?
#
loop_
_entity_poly.entity_id
_entity_poly.type
_entity_poly.pdbx_seq_one_letter_code
_entity_poly.pdbx_strand_id
1 'polypeptide(L)'
;MCRDFLQTGTCPAGDSCDLSHDPTPERVPACLHFLRGKCSNSPCRYAHVRVNPAALVCRDFAILGYCGKGVNCLERHIHECPDYANTGTCRNTKCALPHVDRAGQIRKRAAAASTANNNVVIDRETQHDDEEDDDDVVSDEEEDTNSDDMDSDGVEEILGADPSDDAASHALSQQQDFVGF
;
A
#
# COMPACT_ATOMS: atom_id res chain seq x y z
N MET A 1 9.59 5.65 -15.55
CA MET A 1 8.85 6.82 -15.03
C MET A 1 9.22 7.00 -13.58
N CYS A 2 9.63 8.20 -13.16
CA CYS A 2 9.91 8.48 -11.75
C CYS A 2 8.61 8.44 -10.94
N ARG A 3 8.59 7.62 -9.88
CA ARG A 3 7.40 7.47 -9.03
C ARG A 3 7.14 8.72 -8.21
N ASP A 4 8.18 9.33 -7.66
CA ASP A 4 8.07 10.54 -6.84
C ASP A 4 7.51 11.69 -7.67
N PHE A 5 8.11 11.96 -8.83
CA PHE A 5 7.61 12.99 -9.74
C PHE A 5 6.16 12.74 -10.18
N LEU A 6 5.80 11.48 -10.49
CA LEU A 6 4.43 11.14 -10.86
C LEU A 6 3.44 11.35 -9.70
N GLN A 7 3.85 11.15 -8.44
CA GLN A 7 2.97 11.24 -7.27
C GLN A 7 2.91 12.66 -6.69
N THR A 8 4.05 13.32 -6.47
CA THR A 8 4.14 14.65 -5.84
C THR A 8 4.31 15.79 -6.85
N GLY A 9 4.85 15.51 -8.04
CA GLY A 9 5.19 16.53 -9.05
C GLY A 9 6.60 17.09 -8.86
N THR A 10 7.32 16.62 -7.85
CA THR A 10 8.69 17.01 -7.53
C THR A 10 9.53 15.76 -7.31
N CYS A 11 10.79 15.78 -7.74
CA CYS A 11 11.74 14.71 -7.49
C CYS A 11 12.94 15.30 -6.75
N PRO A 12 13.46 14.66 -5.67
CA PRO A 12 14.64 15.16 -4.96
C PRO A 12 15.89 15.21 -5.84
N ALA A 13 15.97 14.35 -6.86
CA ALA A 13 17.06 14.35 -7.84
C ALA A 13 16.88 15.42 -8.95
N GLY A 14 15.72 16.09 -9.04
CA GLY A 14 15.47 17.11 -10.07
C GLY A 14 15.81 16.62 -11.48
N ASP A 15 16.64 17.38 -12.21
CA ASP A 15 17.04 17.06 -13.58
C ASP A 15 18.12 15.97 -13.68
N SER A 16 18.75 15.58 -12.58
CA SER A 16 19.71 14.46 -12.55
C SER A 16 19.05 13.12 -12.21
N CYS A 17 17.72 13.03 -12.26
CA CYS A 17 17.02 11.77 -12.06
C CYS A 17 17.24 10.81 -13.25
N ASP A 18 17.70 9.59 -12.97
CA ASP A 18 17.85 8.54 -13.98
C ASP A 18 16.51 8.06 -14.56
N LEU A 19 15.39 8.41 -13.91
CA LEU A 19 14.05 8.03 -14.32
C LEU A 19 13.36 9.17 -15.08
N SER A 20 12.61 8.82 -16.13
CA SER A 20 11.85 9.79 -16.93
C SER A 20 10.84 10.59 -16.08
N HIS A 21 10.86 11.92 -16.27
CA HIS A 21 9.90 12.91 -15.75
C HIS A 21 8.84 13.33 -16.78
N ASP A 22 8.75 12.65 -17.93
CA ASP A 22 7.79 12.97 -18.98
C ASP A 22 6.55 12.06 -18.90
N PRO A 23 5.39 12.57 -18.46
CA PRO A 23 4.18 11.79 -18.31
C PRO A 23 3.52 11.48 -19.67
N THR A 24 4.02 10.43 -20.33
CA THR A 24 3.45 9.91 -21.57
C THR A 24 2.40 8.83 -21.28
N PRO A 25 1.31 8.72 -22.08
CA PRO A 25 0.25 7.71 -21.89
C PRO A 25 0.74 6.25 -21.90
N GLU A 26 1.92 6.02 -22.47
CA GLU A 26 2.58 4.71 -22.52
C GLU A 26 3.25 4.35 -21.18
N ARG A 27 3.63 5.34 -20.37
CA ARG A 27 4.43 5.20 -19.15
C ARG A 27 3.70 5.55 -17.86
N VAL A 28 2.56 6.23 -17.95
CA VAL A 28 1.75 6.63 -16.79
C VAL A 28 0.40 5.93 -16.77
N PRO A 29 -0.15 5.63 -15.58
CA PRO A 29 -1.47 5.04 -15.46
C PRO A 29 -2.56 6.04 -15.85
N ALA A 30 -3.75 5.52 -16.11
CA ALA A 30 -4.91 6.35 -16.43
C ALA A 30 -5.33 7.18 -15.20
N CYS A 31 -5.71 8.43 -15.45
CA CYS A 31 -6.20 9.33 -14.41
C CYS A 31 -7.56 8.84 -13.86
N LEU A 32 -7.59 8.39 -12.60
CA LEU A 32 -8.83 7.95 -11.95
C LEU A 32 -9.89 9.06 -11.89
N HIS A 33 -9.47 10.33 -11.72
CA HIS A 33 -10.40 11.45 -11.69
C HIS A 33 -11.02 11.72 -13.07
N PHE A 34 -10.25 11.55 -14.14
CA PHE A 34 -10.73 11.69 -15.51
C PHE A 34 -11.70 10.56 -15.86
N LEU A 35 -11.39 9.32 -15.49
CA LEU A 35 -12.30 8.18 -15.67
C LEU A 35 -13.63 8.36 -14.94
N ARG A 36 -13.66 9.14 -13.85
CA ARG A 36 -14.86 9.52 -13.10
C ARG A 36 -15.52 10.82 -13.59
N GLY A 37 -14.95 11.49 -14.60
CA GLY A 37 -15.45 12.76 -15.13
C GLY A 37 -15.23 13.98 -14.24
N LYS A 38 -14.28 13.94 -13.30
CA LYS A 38 -14.06 14.98 -12.28
C LYS A 38 -12.66 15.61 -12.32
N CYS A 39 -11.82 15.28 -13.31
CA CYS A 39 -10.50 15.90 -13.40
C CYS A 39 -10.63 17.33 -13.97
N SER A 40 -10.19 18.32 -13.21
CA SER A 40 -10.10 19.72 -13.63
C SER A 40 -8.66 20.17 -13.96
N ASN A 41 -7.67 19.31 -13.74
CA ASN A 41 -6.27 19.64 -13.99
C ASN A 41 -5.97 19.53 -15.49
N SER A 42 -5.72 20.69 -16.12
CA SER A 42 -5.35 20.78 -17.54
C SER A 42 -3.99 20.10 -17.84
N PRO A 43 -2.90 20.41 -17.11
CA PRO A 43 -1.67 19.61 -17.15
C PRO A 43 -1.73 18.43 -16.16
N CYS A 44 -2.62 17.45 -16.41
CA CYS A 44 -2.68 16.28 -15.56
C CYS A 44 -1.44 15.38 -15.77
N ARG A 45 -0.78 14.99 -14.67
CA ARG A 45 0.38 14.07 -14.68
C ARG A 45 -0.01 12.61 -15.02
N TYR A 46 -1.30 12.31 -14.99
CA TYR A 46 -1.85 11.01 -15.32
C TYR A 46 -2.54 11.05 -16.68
N ALA A 47 -2.59 9.92 -17.38
CA ALA A 47 -3.09 9.89 -18.74
C ALA A 47 -4.62 10.05 -18.78
N HIS A 48 -5.11 11.02 -19.56
CA HIS A 48 -6.53 11.19 -19.86
C HIS A 48 -6.97 10.25 -20.99
N VAL A 49 -7.01 8.95 -20.71
CA VAL A 49 -7.45 7.92 -21.68
C VAL A 49 -8.83 7.39 -21.28
N ARG A 50 -9.72 7.27 -22.26
CA ARG A 50 -11.05 6.71 -22.05
C ARG A 50 -11.01 5.20 -22.29
N VAL A 51 -10.71 4.45 -21.23
CA VAL A 51 -10.80 3.00 -21.20
C VAL A 51 -12.05 2.56 -20.42
N ASN A 52 -12.62 1.41 -20.78
CA ASN A 52 -13.72 0.84 -20.01
C ASN A 52 -13.22 0.50 -18.58
N PRO A 53 -13.87 0.98 -17.50
CA PRO A 53 -13.50 0.63 -16.13
C PRO A 53 -13.53 -0.88 -15.84
N ALA A 54 -14.35 -1.63 -16.58
CA ALA A 54 -14.46 -3.08 -16.50
C ALA A 54 -13.47 -3.83 -17.41
N ALA A 55 -12.66 -3.12 -18.20
CA ALA A 55 -11.63 -3.76 -19.01
C ALA A 55 -10.56 -4.43 -18.11
N LEU A 56 -9.85 -5.37 -18.71
CA LEU A 56 -8.75 -6.07 -18.08
C LEU A 56 -7.59 -5.11 -17.79
N VAL A 57 -6.76 -5.46 -16.80
CA VAL A 57 -5.47 -4.82 -16.54
C VAL A 57 -4.49 -5.20 -17.64
N CYS A 58 -3.84 -4.20 -18.24
CA CYS A 58 -2.82 -4.41 -19.26
C CYS A 58 -1.59 -5.09 -18.67
N ARG A 59 -1.24 -6.27 -19.19
CA ARG A 59 -0.10 -7.04 -18.68
C ARG A 59 1.23 -6.32 -18.88
N ASP A 60 1.44 -5.75 -20.07
CA ASP A 60 2.69 -5.08 -20.42
C ASP A 60 2.93 -3.89 -19.49
N PHE A 61 1.90 -3.07 -19.29
CA PHE A 61 1.99 -1.92 -18.38
C PHE A 61 2.19 -2.35 -16.93
N ALA A 62 1.45 -3.36 -16.44
CA ALA A 62 1.54 -3.78 -15.05
C ALA A 62 2.92 -4.32 -14.67
N ILE A 63 3.57 -5.06 -15.59
CA ILE A 63 4.86 -5.73 -15.36
C ILE A 63 6.04 -4.82 -15.74
N LEU A 64 6.00 -4.20 -16.91
CA LEU A 64 7.11 -3.42 -17.46
C LEU A 64 7.03 -1.94 -17.10
N GLY A 65 5.86 -1.44 -16.68
CA GLY A 65 5.59 -0.01 -16.54
C GLY A 65 5.53 0.74 -17.88
N TYR A 66 5.41 0.00 -18.99
CA TYR A 66 5.35 0.54 -20.34
C TYR A 66 4.41 -0.28 -21.22
N CYS A 67 3.57 0.41 -22.00
CA CYS A 67 2.77 -0.22 -23.04
C CYS A 67 2.87 0.57 -24.34
N GLY A 68 3.38 -0.07 -25.40
CA GLY A 68 3.52 0.56 -26.73
C GLY A 68 2.20 0.90 -27.42
N LYS A 69 1.06 0.43 -26.90
CA LYS A 69 -0.27 0.84 -27.39
C LYS A 69 -0.65 2.23 -26.89
N GLY A 70 -0.08 2.68 -25.77
CA GLY A 70 -0.32 4.01 -25.20
C GLY A 70 -1.80 4.35 -25.06
N VAL A 71 -2.22 5.46 -25.68
CA VAL A 71 -3.61 5.93 -25.68
C VAL A 71 -4.59 4.99 -26.37
N ASN A 72 -4.11 4.12 -27.27
CA ASN A 72 -4.93 3.19 -28.02
C ASN A 72 -5.07 1.83 -27.32
N CYS A 73 -4.54 1.68 -26.10
CA CYS A 73 -4.70 0.46 -25.32
C CYS A 73 -6.16 0.33 -24.85
N LEU A 74 -6.78 -0.82 -25.14
CA LEU A 74 -8.14 -1.14 -24.68
C LEU A 74 -8.16 -1.66 -23.23
N GLU A 75 -6.99 -2.00 -22.71
CA GLU A 75 -6.79 -2.49 -21.35
C GLU A 75 -6.41 -1.33 -20.41
N ARG A 76 -6.65 -1.50 -19.12
CA ARG A 76 -6.34 -0.48 -18.12
C ARG A 76 -4.86 -0.49 -17.76
N HIS A 77 -4.20 0.66 -17.93
CA HIS A 77 -2.86 0.90 -17.39
C HIS A 77 -2.95 1.18 -15.88
N ILE A 78 -2.71 0.14 -15.06
CA ILE A 78 -2.67 0.20 -13.59
C ILE A 78 -1.58 -0.75 -13.06
N HIS A 79 -0.94 -0.40 -11.94
CA HIS A 79 0.04 -1.24 -11.25
C HIS A 79 -0.63 -2.24 -10.29
N GLU A 80 -1.41 -3.16 -10.84
CA GLU A 80 -1.99 -4.31 -10.12
C GLU A 80 -1.53 -5.60 -10.81
N CYS A 81 -1.47 -6.72 -10.09
CA CYS A 81 -1.13 -8.01 -10.69
C CYS A 81 -2.14 -8.37 -11.79
N PRO A 82 -1.73 -8.53 -13.06
CA PRO A 82 -2.66 -8.78 -14.15
C PRO A 82 -3.32 -10.16 -14.03
N ASP A 83 -2.62 -11.17 -13.52
CA ASP A 83 -3.20 -12.50 -13.30
C ASP A 83 -4.30 -12.42 -12.24
N TYR A 84 -4.00 -11.88 -11.07
CA TYR A 84 -4.98 -11.75 -10.00
C TYR A 84 -6.15 -10.83 -10.38
N ALA A 85 -5.89 -9.67 -10.99
CA ALA A 85 -6.93 -8.70 -11.32
C ALA A 85 -7.84 -9.16 -12.47
N ASN A 86 -7.33 -9.94 -13.41
CA ASN A 86 -8.09 -10.39 -14.58
C ASN A 86 -8.77 -11.75 -14.37
N THR A 87 -8.11 -12.69 -13.67
CA THR A 87 -8.61 -14.06 -13.49
C THR A 87 -8.98 -14.40 -12.04
N GLY A 88 -8.72 -13.50 -11.09
CA GLY A 88 -8.99 -13.73 -9.65
C GLY A 88 -8.00 -14.67 -8.97
N THR A 89 -7.02 -15.21 -9.70
CA THR A 89 -6.06 -16.20 -9.21
C THR A 89 -4.67 -15.87 -9.72
N CYS A 90 -3.68 -15.84 -8.83
CA CYS A 90 -2.28 -15.71 -9.20
C CYS A 90 -1.55 -16.99 -8.79
N ARG A 91 -0.75 -17.55 -9.71
CA ARG A 91 0.04 -18.77 -9.44
C ARG A 91 1.24 -18.51 -8.53
N ASN A 92 1.68 -17.26 -8.41
CA ASN A 92 2.80 -16.87 -7.56
C ASN A 92 2.30 -16.58 -6.14
N THR A 93 2.74 -17.40 -5.19
CA THR A 93 2.42 -17.23 -3.76
C THR A 93 3.09 -16.00 -3.17
N LYS A 94 4.27 -15.61 -3.67
CA LYS A 94 5.01 -14.39 -3.30
C LYS A 94 5.03 -13.38 -4.46
N CYS A 95 3.86 -13.08 -5.04
CA CYS A 95 3.78 -12.11 -6.12
C CYS A 95 4.20 -10.70 -5.63
N ALA A 96 5.12 -10.05 -6.33
CA ALA A 96 5.57 -8.69 -6.01
C ALA A 96 4.57 -7.61 -6.42
N LEU A 97 3.60 -7.94 -7.29
CA LEU A 97 2.57 -7.00 -7.74
C LEU A 97 1.37 -6.99 -6.77
N PRO A 98 0.72 -5.84 -6.56
CA PRO A 98 -0.42 -5.75 -5.64
C PRO A 98 -1.59 -6.65 -6.05
N HIS A 99 -2.06 -7.47 -5.11
CA HIS A 99 -3.31 -8.23 -5.21
C HIS A 99 -4.43 -7.44 -4.51
N VAL A 100 -5.33 -6.81 -5.28
CA VAL A 100 -6.43 -6.01 -4.74
C VAL A 100 -7.73 -6.80 -4.79
N ASP A 101 -8.18 -7.33 -3.63
CA ASP A 101 -9.49 -7.99 -3.52
C ASP A 101 -10.63 -6.96 -3.40
N ARG A 102 -11.02 -6.41 -4.55
CA ARG A 102 -12.09 -5.40 -4.63
C ARG A 102 -13.46 -6.00 -4.29
N ALA A 103 -13.68 -7.28 -4.57
CA ALA A 103 -14.97 -7.95 -4.31
C ALA A 103 -15.16 -8.28 -2.83
N GLY A 104 -14.13 -8.78 -2.15
CA GLY A 104 -14.15 -9.02 -0.71
C GLY A 104 -14.33 -7.73 0.09
N GLN A 105 -13.68 -6.65 -0.33
CA GLN A 105 -13.87 -5.33 0.29
C GLN A 105 -15.32 -4.82 0.16
N ILE A 106 -15.99 -5.04 -0.98
CA ILE A 106 -17.40 -4.67 -1.16
C ILE A 106 -18.29 -5.48 -0.22
N ARG A 107 -18.11 -6.81 -0.13
CA ARG A 107 -18.89 -7.66 0.77
C ARG A 107 -18.69 -7.28 2.24
N LYS A 108 -17.45 -7.04 2.67
CA LYS A 108 -17.14 -6.60 4.04
C LYS A 108 -17.78 -5.26 4.38
N ARG A 109 -17.75 -4.31 3.44
CA ARG A 109 -18.41 -3.00 3.61
C ARG A 109 -19.94 -3.11 3.66
N ALA A 110 -20.53 -3.97 2.84
CA ALA A 110 -21.98 -4.23 2.88
C ALA A 110 -22.39 -4.86 4.22
N ALA A 111 -21.65 -5.85 4.72
CA ALA A 111 -21.90 -6.45 6.02
C ALA A 111 -21.77 -5.43 7.17
N ALA A 112 -20.73 -4.60 7.17
CA ALA A 112 -20.54 -3.55 8.18
C ALA A 112 -21.65 -2.48 8.14
N ALA A 113 -22.13 -2.12 6.94
CA ALA A 113 -23.25 -1.19 6.78
C ALA A 113 -24.57 -1.79 7.32
N SER A 114 -24.78 -3.09 7.14
CA SER A 114 -25.93 -3.79 7.73
C SER A 114 -25.88 -3.83 9.27
N THR A 115 -24.69 -3.97 9.87
CA THR A 115 -24.50 -3.92 11.34
C THR A 115 -24.74 -2.50 11.88
N ALA A 116 -24.30 -1.46 11.17
CA ALA A 116 -24.51 -0.07 11.58
C ALA A 116 -25.98 0.37 11.52
N ASN A 117 -26.79 -0.26 10.66
CA ASN A 117 -28.21 0.07 10.50
C ASN A 117 -29.13 -0.66 11.50
N ASN A 118 -28.60 -1.61 12.29
CA ASN A 118 -29.34 -2.35 13.32
C ASN A 118 -29.22 -1.73 14.72
N ASN A 119 -28.72 -0.49 14.86
CA ASN A 119 -28.78 0.24 16.13
C ASN A 119 -30.13 0.97 16.30
N VAL A 120 -31.23 0.21 16.22
CA VAL A 120 -32.52 0.61 16.79
C VAL A 120 -32.73 -0.26 18.02
N VAL A 121 -32.68 0.39 19.18
CA VAL A 121 -32.87 -0.16 20.52
C VAL A 121 -34.04 -1.16 20.60
N ILE A 122 -33.76 -2.40 20.99
CA ILE A 122 -34.73 -3.24 21.71
C ILE A 122 -34.01 -3.80 22.93
N ASP A 123 -34.29 -3.15 24.05
CA ASP A 123 -34.03 -3.60 25.40
C ASP A 123 -34.96 -4.79 25.70
N ARG A 124 -34.39 -5.98 25.95
CA ARG A 124 -35.08 -7.09 26.62
C ARG A 124 -34.08 -8.14 27.09
N GLU A 125 -33.79 -8.09 28.38
CA GLU A 125 -33.27 -9.23 29.14
C GLU A 125 -34.25 -10.40 29.05
N THR A 126 -33.77 -11.58 28.64
CA THR A 126 -34.23 -12.88 29.15
C THR A 126 -33.16 -13.96 28.90
N GLN A 127 -32.58 -14.37 30.03
CA GLN A 127 -32.01 -15.67 30.43
C GLN A 127 -32.11 -16.89 29.50
N HIS A 128 -30.97 -17.60 29.42
CA HIS A 128 -30.73 -19.05 29.61
C HIS A 128 -31.58 -20.07 28.81
N ASP A 129 -30.91 -20.92 28.03
CA ASP A 129 -30.70 -22.34 28.41
C ASP A 129 -29.66 -23.00 27.48
N ASP A 130 -28.73 -23.70 28.11
CA ASP A 130 -27.67 -24.55 27.56
C ASP A 130 -28.23 -25.86 26.97
N GLU A 131 -27.59 -26.41 25.92
CA GLU A 131 -27.41 -27.86 25.78
C GLU A 131 -26.01 -28.14 25.22
N GLU A 132 -25.30 -29.00 25.95
CA GLU A 132 -23.95 -29.52 25.73
C GLU A 132 -23.93 -30.58 24.62
N ASP A 133 -22.80 -30.71 23.92
CA ASP A 133 -22.43 -31.98 23.28
C ASP A 133 -20.91 -32.14 23.40
N ASP A 134 -20.52 -33.01 24.34
CA ASP A 134 -19.19 -33.53 24.58
C ASP A 134 -18.83 -34.57 23.50
N ASP A 135 -17.58 -34.57 23.04
CA ASP A 135 -16.87 -35.82 22.77
C ASP A 135 -15.36 -35.60 22.84
N ASP A 136 -14.77 -36.27 23.82
CA ASP A 136 -13.36 -36.38 24.17
C ASP A 136 -12.50 -37.03 23.06
N VAL A 137 -11.31 -36.48 22.81
CA VAL A 137 -10.11 -37.30 22.48
C VAL A 137 -8.89 -36.71 23.20
N VAL A 138 -8.49 -37.39 24.28
CA VAL A 138 -7.17 -37.27 24.92
C VAL A 138 -6.22 -38.27 24.27
N SER A 139 -5.00 -37.83 23.93
CA SER A 139 -3.81 -38.68 23.92
C SER A 139 -2.57 -37.81 24.14
N ASP A 140 -2.07 -37.97 25.36
CA ASP A 140 -0.89 -37.54 26.09
C ASP A 140 0.47 -37.30 25.37
N GLU A 141 1.16 -36.28 25.94
CA GLU A 141 2.55 -36.24 26.48
C GLU A 141 3.73 -36.49 25.54
N GLU A 142 4.91 -35.86 25.65
CA GLU A 142 5.54 -34.71 26.32
C GLU A 142 6.91 -34.59 25.59
N GLU A 143 7.58 -33.43 25.64
CA GLU A 143 8.99 -33.34 26.03
C GLU A 143 9.55 -31.91 25.87
N ASP A 144 10.10 -31.44 26.98
CA ASP A 144 10.80 -30.19 27.19
C ASP A 144 12.06 -30.04 26.32
N THR A 145 12.23 -28.87 25.70
CA THR A 145 13.57 -28.33 25.47
C THR A 145 13.61 -26.83 25.75
N ASN A 146 14.11 -26.52 26.94
CA ASN A 146 14.69 -25.25 27.30
C ASN A 146 15.96 -25.00 26.48
N SER A 147 16.11 -23.80 25.90
CA SER A 147 17.43 -23.29 25.50
C SER A 147 17.41 -21.76 25.49
N ASP A 148 17.66 -21.20 26.68
CA ASP A 148 18.33 -19.91 26.81
C ASP A 148 19.77 -20.05 26.28
N ASP A 149 20.13 -19.26 25.26
CA ASP A 149 21.53 -19.09 24.85
C ASP A 149 21.87 -17.59 24.82
N MET A 150 22.73 -17.22 25.78
CA MET A 150 23.44 -15.95 25.86
C MET A 150 24.82 -16.07 25.16
N ASP A 151 25.21 -14.93 24.60
CA ASP A 151 26.57 -14.44 24.33
C ASP A 151 27.47 -15.13 23.27
N SER A 152 27.86 -14.33 22.28
CA SER A 152 29.24 -14.36 21.79
C SER A 152 29.74 -12.95 21.49
N ASP A 153 30.70 -12.54 22.31
CA ASP A 153 31.64 -11.44 22.10
C ASP A 153 32.42 -11.58 20.78
N GLY A 154 32.89 -10.44 20.25
CA GLY A 154 33.86 -10.47 19.14
C GLY A 154 34.25 -9.12 18.53
N VAL A 155 35.02 -8.30 19.28
CA VAL A 155 36.24 -7.50 18.92
C VAL A 155 36.21 -6.57 17.68
N GLU A 156 36.87 -5.40 17.54
CA GLU A 156 38.00 -4.73 18.19
C GLU A 156 37.82 -3.19 18.21
N GLU A 157 38.32 -2.61 19.29
CA GLU A 157 39.14 -1.40 19.43
C GLU A 157 39.63 -0.67 18.16
N ILE A 158 39.21 0.60 18.00
CA ILE A 158 40.07 1.63 17.39
C ILE A 158 40.22 2.78 18.41
N LEU A 159 41.38 2.79 19.06
CA LEU A 159 41.91 3.94 19.78
C LEU A 159 42.62 4.85 18.76
N GLY A 160 42.39 6.16 18.86
CA GLY A 160 43.28 7.12 18.21
C GLY A 160 42.79 8.55 18.10
N ALA A 161 43.07 9.32 19.16
CA ALA A 161 43.44 10.75 19.16
C ALA A 161 42.35 11.84 19.14
N ASP A 162 42.10 12.41 20.33
CA ASP A 162 42.01 13.86 20.56
C ASP A 162 43.38 14.54 20.24
N PRO A 163 43.51 15.88 20.05
CA PRO A 163 42.64 16.94 20.58
C PRO A 163 42.36 18.14 19.64
N SER A 164 41.52 19.07 20.14
CA SER A 164 41.54 20.54 19.97
C SER A 164 40.26 21.19 19.41
N ASP A 165 39.70 22.04 20.27
CA ASP A 165 39.04 23.33 20.02
C ASP A 165 37.72 23.36 19.22
N ASP A 166 36.59 23.51 19.91
CA ASP A 166 35.98 24.84 20.15
C ASP A 166 34.57 24.72 20.74
N ALA A 167 34.37 25.42 21.84
CA ALA A 167 33.09 25.59 22.50
C ALA A 167 32.28 26.70 21.82
N ALA A 168 31.07 26.40 21.31
CA ALA A 168 30.01 27.40 21.16
C ALA A 168 28.62 26.80 20.91
N SER A 169 27.76 26.97 21.92
CA SER A 169 26.31 27.26 21.81
C SER A 169 25.42 26.33 20.97
N HIS A 170 24.79 25.39 21.66
CA HIS A 170 23.56 24.73 21.23
C HIS A 170 22.38 25.72 21.36
N ALA A 171 22.11 26.51 20.32
CA ALA A 171 20.94 27.40 20.27
C ALA A 171 19.71 26.60 19.79
N LEU A 172 18.80 26.30 20.71
CA LEU A 172 17.50 25.71 20.40
C LEU A 172 16.64 26.75 19.64
N SER A 173 16.32 26.42 18.38
CA SER A 173 15.52 27.25 17.48
C SER A 173 14.07 27.35 17.95
N GLN A 174 13.58 28.57 18.12
CA GLN A 174 12.21 28.92 18.53
C GLN A 174 11.19 28.46 17.48
N GLN A 175 10.20 27.67 17.91
CA GLN A 175 8.96 27.48 17.15
C GLN A 175 8.03 28.66 17.44
N GLN A 176 7.61 29.38 16.38
CA GLN A 176 6.57 30.40 16.46
C GLN A 176 5.27 29.82 15.90
N ASP A 177 4.32 29.53 16.79
CA ASP A 177 2.94 29.24 16.44
C ASP A 177 2.20 30.55 16.16
N PHE A 178 1.71 30.72 14.92
CA PHE A 178 0.90 31.87 14.53
C PHE A 178 -0.55 31.44 14.33
N VAL A 179 -1.46 32.01 15.13
CA VAL A 179 -2.91 32.00 14.86
C VAL A 179 -3.33 33.44 14.59
N GLY A 180 -3.70 33.71 13.33
CA GLY A 180 -4.26 35.01 12.92
C GLY A 180 -5.78 35.02 13.09
N PHE A 181 -6.30 36.15 13.58
CA PHE A 181 -7.73 36.47 13.68
C PHE A 181 -8.30 36.97 12.35
#